data_AF-A0A525C7F6-F1
#
_entry.id   AF-A0A525C7F6-F1
#
_cell.length_a   1.000
_cell.length_b   1.000
_cell.length_c   1.000
_cell.angle_alpha   90.00
_cell.angle_beta   90.00
_cell.angle_gamma   90.00
#
_symmetry.space_group_name_H-M   'P 1'
#
loop_
_entity.id
_entity.type
_entity.pdbx_description
1 polymer ?
#
loop_
_entity_poly.entity_id
_entity_poly.type
_entity_poly.pdbx_seq_one_letter_code
_entity_poly.pdbx_strand_id
1 'polypeptide(L)'
;MLVYKLVAVAAIFLTGIIGGIISKRMGRGKGSGTWLSLGNALSGGVFLGAGLLHMLPDAAEGMGDLLPGMDFPLAFLLAGVGFAFVLFMERVLFTAHAQLEGLQRAEGVAVQESATVYPYVLALVLSVHSIFAGVALGVESTLLGSLAIFIAIVAHKGSAAFALGVGLIRGGVVSGRFWRILILFACMTPLGIILGAVFTEMLT
;
A
#
# COMPACT_ATOMS: atom_id res chain seq x y z
N MET A 1 -5.38 -20.92 12.52
CA MET A 1 -4.84 -19.87 11.61
C MET A 1 -5.75 -19.55 10.42
N LEU A 2 -6.32 -20.52 9.73
CA LEU A 2 -7.12 -20.27 8.51
C LEU A 2 -8.37 -19.39 8.75
N VAL A 3 -9.17 -19.66 9.78
CA VAL A 3 -10.34 -18.83 10.14
C VAL A 3 -9.94 -17.37 10.39
N TYR A 4 -8.83 -17.15 11.11
CA TYR A 4 -8.30 -15.81 11.35
C TYR A 4 -7.91 -15.11 10.05
N LYS A 5 -7.18 -15.79 9.15
CA LYS A 5 -6.78 -15.24 7.85
C LYS A 5 -8.01 -14.87 6.99
N LEU A 6 -9.09 -15.66 7.04
CA LEU A 6 -10.36 -15.34 6.36
C LEU A 6 -11.05 -14.09 6.93
N VAL A 7 -11.09 -13.97 8.27
CA VAL A 7 -11.62 -12.77 8.93
C VAL A 7 -10.78 -11.54 8.57
N ALA A 8 -9.45 -11.68 8.57
CA ALA A 8 -8.52 -10.62 8.21
C ALA A 8 -8.74 -10.15 6.75
N VAL A 9 -8.92 -11.10 5.81
CA VAL A 9 -9.26 -10.81 4.42
C VAL A 9 -10.52 -9.95 4.31
N ALA A 10 -11.60 -10.36 4.96
CA ALA A 10 -12.87 -9.62 4.92
C ALA A 10 -12.73 -8.23 5.55
N ALA A 11 -12.10 -8.14 6.72
CA ALA A 11 -11.91 -6.87 7.43
C ALA A 11 -11.06 -5.88 6.61
N ILE A 12 -9.93 -6.30 6.07
CA ILE A 12 -9.03 -5.44 5.29
C ILE A 12 -9.71 -4.95 4.01
N PHE A 13 -10.45 -5.83 3.32
CA PHE A 13 -11.22 -5.44 2.13
C PHE A 13 -12.24 -4.35 2.48
N LEU A 14 -13.01 -4.54 3.55
CA LEU A 14 -13.99 -3.56 4.02
C LEU A 14 -13.34 -2.23 4.39
N THR A 15 -12.20 -2.24 5.10
CA THR A 15 -11.45 -1.01 5.42
C THR A 15 -11.05 -0.24 4.16
N GLY A 16 -10.60 -0.93 3.11
CA GLY A 16 -10.28 -0.31 1.82
C GLY A 16 -11.51 0.33 1.16
N ILE A 17 -12.65 -0.38 1.14
CA ILE A 17 -13.89 0.16 0.57
C ILE A 17 -14.41 1.36 1.37
N ILE A 18 -14.38 1.29 2.71
CA ILE A 18 -14.79 2.38 3.60
C ILE A 18 -13.91 3.62 3.34
N GLY A 19 -12.58 3.46 3.26
CA GLY A 19 -11.67 4.57 2.95
C GLY A 19 -12.01 5.28 1.63
N GLY A 20 -12.32 4.53 0.58
CA GLY A 20 -12.73 5.11 -0.71
C GLY A 20 -14.16 5.70 -0.73
N ILE A 21 -15.09 5.16 0.06
CA ILE A 21 -16.41 5.81 0.26
C ILE A 21 -16.23 7.17 0.93
N ILE A 22 -15.41 7.21 1.99
CA ILE A 22 -15.11 8.43 2.74
C ILE A 22 -14.45 9.45 1.81
N SER A 23 -13.54 9.05 0.91
CA SER A 23 -12.93 9.98 -0.06
C SER A 23 -13.95 10.57 -1.04
N LYS A 24 -14.97 9.80 -1.45
CA LYS A 24 -16.03 10.34 -2.32
C LYS A 24 -16.91 11.36 -1.60
N ARG A 25 -17.17 11.15 -0.31
CA ARG A 25 -17.96 12.07 0.53
C ARG A 25 -17.17 13.33 0.92
N MET A 26 -15.91 13.17 1.31
CA MET A 26 -15.09 14.25 1.88
C MET A 26 -14.13 14.90 0.87
N GLY A 27 -13.85 14.26 -0.26
CA GLY A 27 -12.90 14.75 -1.27
C GLY A 27 -13.29 16.07 -1.96
N ARG A 28 -14.48 16.60 -1.66
CA ARG A 28 -14.97 17.91 -2.12
C ARG A 28 -14.86 19.01 -1.05
N GLY A 29 -14.52 18.68 0.20
CA GLY A 29 -14.53 19.61 1.35
C GLY A 29 -13.13 20.05 1.81
N LYS A 30 -13.01 21.31 2.26
CA LYS A 30 -11.75 21.94 2.73
C LYS A 30 -11.20 21.35 4.05
N GLY A 31 -12.03 20.71 4.87
CA GLY A 31 -11.63 20.12 6.18
C GLY A 31 -10.97 18.74 6.12
N SER A 32 -10.79 18.16 4.94
CA SER A 32 -10.20 16.81 4.79
C SER A 32 -8.68 16.76 5.01
N GLY A 33 -7.98 17.90 4.88
CA GLY A 33 -6.51 17.94 4.90
C GLY A 33 -5.89 17.52 6.23
N THR A 34 -6.41 18.01 7.36
CA THR A 34 -5.84 17.76 8.69
C THR A 34 -6.08 16.32 9.17
N TRP A 35 -7.27 15.78 8.94
CA TRP A 35 -7.56 14.38 9.27
C TRP A 35 -6.79 13.41 8.38
N LEU A 36 -6.60 13.76 7.11
CA LEU A 36 -5.76 12.99 6.20
C LEU A 36 -4.29 13.02 6.63
N SER A 37 -3.73 14.17 6.97
CA SER A 37 -2.32 14.28 7.36
C SER A 37 -2.05 13.52 8.67
N LEU A 38 -2.94 13.62 9.65
CA LEU A 38 -2.85 12.85 10.89
C LEU A 38 -2.96 11.34 10.62
N GLY A 39 -3.91 10.92 9.77
CA GLY A 39 -4.05 9.53 9.36
C GLY A 39 -2.81 8.99 8.66
N ASN A 40 -2.19 9.77 7.76
CA ASN A 40 -0.95 9.41 7.09
C ASN A 40 0.24 9.33 8.07
N ALA A 41 0.33 10.24 9.03
CA ALA A 41 1.39 10.22 10.05
C ALA A 41 1.27 8.98 10.97
N LEU A 42 0.06 8.68 11.45
CA LEU A 42 -0.22 7.48 12.26
C LEU A 42 0.10 6.21 11.47
N SER A 43 -0.41 6.13 10.25
CA SER A 43 -0.16 5.03 9.31
C SER A 43 1.33 4.82 9.07
N GLY A 44 2.08 5.89 8.82
CA GLY A 44 3.53 5.84 8.62
C GLY A 44 4.26 5.32 9.84
N GLY A 45 3.91 5.80 11.05
CA GLY A 45 4.52 5.36 12.29
C GLY A 45 4.24 3.87 12.61
N VAL A 46 2.99 3.42 12.50
CA VAL A 46 2.63 2.02 12.77
C VAL A 46 3.32 1.07 11.78
N PHE A 47 3.37 1.42 10.50
CA PHE A 47 4.01 0.57 9.50
C PHE A 47 5.54 0.54 9.61
N LEU A 48 6.16 1.68 9.90
CA LEU A 48 7.60 1.74 10.19
C LEU A 48 7.95 0.89 11.42
N GLY A 49 7.13 0.99 12.48
CA GLY A 49 7.29 0.18 13.69
C GLY A 49 7.18 -1.32 13.41
N ALA A 50 6.10 -1.75 12.73
CA ALA A 50 5.91 -3.16 12.36
C ALA A 50 7.02 -3.67 11.43
N GLY A 51 7.47 -2.86 10.46
CA GLY A 51 8.55 -3.22 9.55
C GLY A 51 9.88 -3.39 10.26
N LEU A 52 10.28 -2.43 11.11
CA LEU A 52 11.59 -2.44 11.78
C LEU A 52 11.67 -3.33 13.00
N LEU A 53 10.59 -3.45 13.79
CA LEU A 53 10.63 -4.14 15.09
C LEU A 53 10.08 -5.56 15.03
N HIS A 54 9.42 -5.95 13.94
CA HIS A 54 8.84 -7.27 13.80
C HIS A 54 9.35 -7.94 12.52
N MET A 55 8.95 -7.44 11.35
CA MET A 55 9.21 -8.11 10.08
C MET A 55 10.69 -8.22 9.72
N LEU A 56 11.49 -7.19 10.00
CA LEU A 56 12.91 -7.18 9.66
C LEU A 56 13.73 -8.14 10.55
N PRO A 57 13.56 -8.14 11.89
CA PRO A 57 14.12 -9.19 12.75
C PRO A 57 13.72 -10.60 12.32
N ASP A 58 12.43 -10.85 12.08
CA ASP A 58 11.94 -12.17 11.67
C ASP A 58 12.59 -12.63 10.36
N ALA A 59 12.74 -11.71 9.39
CA ALA A 59 13.42 -12.00 8.13
C ALA A 59 14.92 -12.26 8.31
N ALA A 60 15.57 -11.58 9.26
CA ALA A 60 16.99 -11.78 9.56
C ALA A 60 17.25 -13.14 10.22
N GLU A 61 16.42 -13.51 11.20
CA GLU A 61 16.46 -14.83 11.85
C GLU A 61 16.20 -15.95 10.84
N GLY A 62 15.11 -15.84 10.06
CA GLY A 62 14.76 -16.85 9.05
C GLY A 62 15.83 -17.03 7.96
N MET A 63 16.55 -15.96 7.58
CA MET A 63 17.67 -16.07 6.64
C MET A 63 18.89 -16.77 7.26
N GLY A 64 19.16 -16.51 8.54
CA GLY A 64 20.23 -17.17 9.29
C GLY A 64 20.02 -18.68 9.39
N ASP A 65 18.77 -19.10 9.60
CA ASP A 65 18.40 -20.52 9.65
C ASP A 65 18.54 -21.20 8.28
N LEU A 66 18.18 -20.50 7.19
CA LEU A 66 18.24 -21.04 5.82
C LEU A 66 19.65 -21.08 5.23
N LEU A 67 20.51 -20.12 5.61
CA LEU A 67 21.86 -19.95 5.06
C LEU A 67 22.90 -19.80 6.19
N PRO A 68 23.13 -20.85 7.01
CA PRO A 68 23.95 -20.77 8.22
C PRO A 68 25.44 -20.47 7.99
N GLY A 69 25.92 -20.54 6.75
CA GLY A 69 27.30 -20.18 6.37
C GLY A 69 27.44 -18.77 5.80
N MET A 70 26.37 -17.97 5.76
CA MET A 70 26.37 -16.62 5.20
C MET A 70 26.42 -15.58 6.32
N ASP A 71 27.62 -15.09 6.66
CA ASP A 71 27.81 -14.01 7.65
C ASP A 71 27.29 -12.64 7.17
N PHE A 72 26.91 -12.54 5.90
CA PHE A 72 26.43 -11.30 5.29
C PHE A 72 24.96 -11.03 5.67
N PRO A 73 24.60 -9.81 6.15
CA PRO A 73 23.25 -9.48 6.62
C PRO A 73 22.26 -9.28 5.45
N LEU A 74 21.95 -10.36 4.73
CA LEU A 74 21.19 -10.35 3.48
C LEU A 74 19.77 -9.80 3.67
N ALA A 75 19.10 -10.11 4.79
CA ALA A 75 17.77 -9.57 5.08
C ALA A 75 17.76 -8.04 5.14
N PHE A 76 18.77 -7.43 5.77
CA PHE A 76 18.92 -5.98 5.84
C PHE A 76 19.26 -5.37 4.49
N LEU A 77 20.10 -6.03 3.67
CA LEU A 77 20.36 -5.60 2.30
C LEU A 77 19.07 -5.60 1.47
N LEU A 78 18.31 -6.70 1.50
CA LEU A 78 17.07 -6.83 0.75
C LEU A 78 16.03 -5.81 1.21
N ALA A 79 15.92 -5.55 2.52
CA ALA A 79 15.07 -4.50 3.05
C ALA A 79 15.48 -3.11 2.52
N GLY A 80 16.78 -2.79 2.51
CA GLY A 80 17.30 -1.53 1.96
C GLY A 80 17.04 -1.38 0.46
N VAL A 81 17.27 -2.45 -0.32
CA VAL A 81 16.97 -2.49 -1.76
C VAL A 81 15.48 -2.32 -2.03
N GLY A 82 14.62 -3.01 -1.27
CA GLY A 82 13.17 -2.87 -1.37
C GLY A 82 12.68 -1.45 -1.04
N PHE A 83 13.23 -0.84 0.01
CA PHE A 83 12.94 0.55 0.37
C PHE A 83 13.37 1.52 -0.74
N ALA A 84 14.59 1.37 -1.26
CA ALA A 84 15.09 2.18 -2.37
C ALA A 84 14.26 1.99 -3.65
N PHE A 85 13.80 0.77 -3.92
CA PHE A 85 12.93 0.47 -5.07
C PHE A 85 11.57 1.17 -4.95
N VAL A 86 10.91 1.12 -3.79
CA VAL A 86 9.64 1.84 -3.56
C VAL A 86 9.85 3.35 -3.68
N LEU A 87 10.93 3.88 -3.12
CA LEU A 87 11.29 5.30 -3.27
C LEU A 87 11.59 5.67 -4.72
N PHE A 88 12.22 4.79 -5.50
CA PHE A 88 12.48 5.01 -6.91
C PHE A 88 11.17 5.09 -7.70
N MET A 89 10.25 4.14 -7.48
CA MET A 89 8.92 4.18 -8.08
C MET A 89 8.17 5.48 -7.73
N GLU A 90 8.28 5.92 -6.47
CA GLU A 90 7.68 7.15 -5.98
C GLU A 90 8.32 8.41 -6.63
N ARG A 91 9.66 8.47 -6.70
CA ARG A 91 10.39 9.62 -7.26
C ARG A 91 10.23 9.75 -8.76
N VAL A 92 10.29 8.65 -9.51
CA VAL A 92 10.03 8.64 -10.95
C VAL A 92 8.63 9.17 -11.23
N LEU A 93 7.65 8.80 -10.40
CA LEU A 93 6.28 9.27 -10.51
C LEU A 93 6.13 10.77 -10.23
N PHE A 94 6.68 11.26 -9.11
CA PHE A 94 6.52 12.66 -8.73
C PHE A 94 7.31 13.62 -9.62
N THR A 95 8.51 13.26 -10.06
CA THR A 95 9.32 14.08 -10.96
C THR A 95 8.66 14.19 -12.35
N ALA A 96 8.12 13.08 -12.87
CA ALA A 96 7.37 13.11 -14.12
C ALA A 96 6.15 14.06 -14.03
N HIS A 97 5.41 14.02 -12.94
CA HIS A 97 4.26 14.91 -12.74
C HIS A 97 4.67 16.39 -12.61
N ALA A 98 5.70 16.68 -11.82
CA ALA A 98 6.18 18.04 -11.60
C ALA A 98 6.76 18.68 -12.88
N GLN A 99 7.49 17.91 -13.70
CA GLN A 99 8.01 18.40 -14.98
C GLN A 99 6.89 18.71 -15.99
N LEU A 100 5.87 17.85 -16.06
CA LEU A 100 4.74 18.06 -16.97
C LEU A 100 3.94 19.32 -16.58
N GLU A 101 3.71 19.57 -15.29
CA GLU A 101 3.06 20.82 -14.85
C GLU A 101 3.91 22.07 -15.14
N GLY A 102 5.24 21.98 -15.01
CA GLY A 102 6.16 23.09 -15.24
C GLY A 102 6.21 23.54 -16.71
N LEU A 103 6.24 22.57 -17.63
CA LEU A 103 6.25 22.85 -19.08
C LEU A 103 4.91 23.43 -19.56
N GLN A 104 3.78 22.89 -19.09
CA GLN A 104 2.45 23.39 -19.45
C GLN A 104 2.18 24.81 -18.95
N ARG A 105 2.72 25.18 -17.79
CA ARG A 105 2.67 26.57 -17.29
C ARG A 105 3.52 27.54 -18.12
N ALA A 106 4.64 27.07 -18.67
CA ALA A 106 5.54 27.90 -19.47
C ALA A 106 4.97 28.23 -20.87
N GLU A 107 4.16 27.34 -21.46
CA GLU A 107 3.61 27.52 -22.82
C GLU A 107 2.27 28.27 -22.87
N GLY A 108 1.67 28.67 -21.74
CA GLY A 108 0.42 29.44 -21.72
C GLY A 108 -0.81 28.72 -22.31
N VAL A 109 -0.70 27.42 -22.57
CA VAL A 109 -1.77 26.57 -23.10
C VAL A 109 -2.73 26.23 -21.95
N ALA A 110 -4.04 26.44 -22.17
CA ALA A 110 -5.07 26.02 -21.22
C ALA A 110 -4.89 24.54 -20.86
N VAL A 111 -4.82 24.24 -19.56
CA VAL A 111 -4.54 22.91 -19.00
C VAL A 111 -5.61 21.91 -19.47
N GLN A 112 -5.30 21.18 -20.53
CA GLN A 112 -6.12 20.08 -21.02
C GLN A 112 -5.19 18.87 -21.26
N GLU A 113 -5.49 17.76 -20.59
CA GLU A 113 -5.00 16.37 -20.81
C GLU A 113 -3.74 15.78 -20.14
N SER A 114 -2.98 16.49 -19.28
CA SER A 114 -1.93 15.81 -18.46
C SER A 114 -2.44 15.27 -17.11
N ALA A 115 -3.62 15.71 -16.66
CA ALA A 115 -4.26 15.26 -15.41
C ALA A 115 -4.68 13.78 -15.41
N THR A 116 -4.51 13.08 -16.53
CA THR A 116 -5.16 11.81 -16.82
C THR A 116 -4.36 10.58 -16.40
N VAL A 117 -3.04 10.66 -16.14
CA VAL A 117 -2.22 9.44 -15.90
C VAL A 117 -1.88 9.22 -14.43
N TYR A 118 -1.65 10.29 -13.67
CA TYR A 118 -1.23 10.24 -12.25
C TYR A 118 -2.06 9.29 -11.37
N PRO A 119 -3.41 9.38 -11.31
CA PRO A 119 -4.18 8.53 -10.41
C PRO A 119 -4.15 7.04 -10.82
N TYR A 120 -3.85 6.72 -12.08
CA TYR A 120 -3.69 5.34 -12.53
C TYR A 120 -2.34 4.75 -12.13
N VAL A 121 -1.27 5.54 -12.22
CA VAL A 121 0.04 5.10 -11.76
C VAL A 121 0.06 4.99 -10.23
N LEU A 122 -0.56 5.94 -9.52
CA LEU A 122 -0.77 5.83 -8.08
C LEU A 122 -1.54 4.54 -7.72
N ALA A 123 -2.61 4.22 -8.46
CA ALA A 123 -3.35 2.98 -8.26
C ALA A 123 -2.45 1.74 -8.46
N LEU A 124 -1.61 1.74 -9.49
CA LEU A 124 -0.69 0.64 -9.80
C LEU A 124 0.32 0.43 -8.67
N VAL A 125 1.04 1.49 -8.26
CA VAL A 125 2.06 1.44 -7.21
C VAL A 125 1.45 0.96 -5.89
N LEU A 126 0.32 1.55 -5.49
CA LEU A 126 -0.39 1.17 -4.27
C LEU A 126 -0.94 -0.27 -4.34
N SER A 127 -1.31 -0.74 -5.53
CA SER A 127 -1.77 -2.12 -5.75
C SER A 127 -0.63 -3.12 -5.55
N VAL A 128 0.52 -2.89 -6.17
CA VAL A 128 1.71 -3.74 -5.99
C VAL A 128 2.14 -3.77 -4.51
N HIS A 129 2.21 -2.62 -3.86
CA HIS A 129 2.48 -2.51 -2.43
C HIS A 129 1.47 -3.32 -1.59
N SER A 130 0.18 -3.22 -1.94
CA SER A 130 -0.90 -3.93 -1.24
C SER A 130 -0.83 -5.45 -1.37
N ILE A 131 -0.32 -5.98 -2.50
CA ILE A 131 -0.10 -7.42 -2.67
C ILE A 131 0.98 -7.89 -1.70
N PHE A 132 2.14 -7.22 -1.65
CA PHE A 132 3.24 -7.63 -0.76
C PHE A 132 2.86 -7.56 0.72
N ALA A 133 2.13 -6.52 1.13
CA ALA A 133 1.60 -6.45 2.49
C ALA A 133 0.66 -7.62 2.81
N GLY A 134 -0.16 -8.04 1.83
CA GLY A 134 -1.01 -9.22 1.98
C GLY A 134 -0.20 -10.51 2.09
N VAL A 135 0.80 -10.70 1.24
CA VAL A 135 1.68 -11.88 1.26
C VAL A 135 2.39 -12.01 2.61
N ALA A 136 2.88 -10.91 3.16
CA ALA A 136 3.49 -10.88 4.49
C ALA A 136 2.58 -11.48 5.57
N LEU A 137 1.33 -11.01 5.68
CA LEU A 137 0.34 -11.56 6.61
C LEU A 137 -0.02 -13.02 6.27
N GLY A 138 -0.07 -13.33 4.97
CA GLY A 138 -0.40 -14.66 4.46
C GLY A 138 0.65 -15.71 4.82
N VAL A 139 1.93 -15.37 4.79
CA VAL A 139 3.04 -16.28 5.09
C VAL A 139 3.24 -16.45 6.60
N GLU A 140 2.89 -15.42 7.38
CA GLU A 140 3.07 -15.43 8.83
C GLU A 140 2.39 -16.64 9.49
N SER A 141 3.18 -17.35 10.29
CA SER A 141 2.81 -18.62 10.91
C SER A 141 2.40 -18.43 12.38
N THR A 142 2.79 -17.32 13.01
CA THR A 142 2.46 -17.00 14.39
C THR A 142 1.22 -16.10 14.49
N LEU A 143 0.39 -16.30 15.52
CA LEU A 143 -0.82 -15.47 15.72
C LEU A 143 -0.44 -14.04 16.09
N LEU A 144 0.55 -13.87 16.97
CA LEU A 144 1.00 -12.55 17.44
C LEU A 144 1.58 -11.74 16.27
N GLY A 145 2.43 -12.36 15.44
CA GLY A 145 2.95 -11.68 14.26
C GLY A 145 1.88 -11.37 13.23
N SER A 146 0.97 -12.30 12.99
CA SER A 146 -0.15 -12.07 12.08
C SER A 146 -1.01 -10.89 12.55
N LEU A 147 -1.25 -10.77 13.87
CA LEU A 147 -2.00 -9.66 14.47
C LEU A 147 -1.26 -8.32 14.35
N ALA A 148 0.06 -8.30 14.57
CA ALA A 148 0.87 -7.10 14.40
C ALA A 148 0.80 -6.58 12.96
N ILE A 149 0.99 -7.48 11.98
CA ILE A 149 0.91 -7.15 10.55
C ILE A 149 -0.53 -6.73 10.19
N PHE A 150 -1.55 -7.41 10.70
CA PHE A 150 -2.95 -7.06 10.46
C PHE A 150 -3.30 -5.64 10.93
N ILE A 151 -2.90 -5.28 12.16
CA ILE A 151 -3.13 -3.93 12.70
C ILE A 151 -2.43 -2.89 11.84
N ALA A 152 -1.19 -3.16 11.43
CA ALA A 152 -0.44 -2.27 10.54
C ALA A 152 -1.15 -2.07 9.19
N ILE A 153 -1.65 -3.15 8.58
CA ILE A 153 -2.37 -3.08 7.31
C ILE A 153 -3.68 -2.29 7.47
N VAL A 154 -4.48 -2.58 8.50
CA VAL A 154 -5.76 -1.89 8.72
C VAL A 154 -5.53 -0.40 8.98
N ALA A 155 -4.50 -0.05 9.75
CA ALA A 155 -4.15 1.33 10.05
C ALA A 155 -3.85 2.16 8.78
N HIS A 156 -3.26 1.55 7.75
CA HIS A 156 -2.89 2.26 6.52
C HIS A 156 -3.80 1.99 5.31
N LYS A 157 -4.60 0.91 5.28
CA LYS A 157 -5.37 0.54 4.08
C LYS A 157 -6.48 1.54 3.82
N GLY A 158 -7.11 2.04 4.89
CA GLY A 158 -8.14 3.06 4.82
C GLY A 158 -7.59 4.41 4.34
N SER A 159 -6.46 4.86 4.89
CA SER A 159 -5.80 6.11 4.46
C SER A 159 -5.28 6.02 3.02
N ALA A 160 -4.69 4.89 2.63
CA ALA A 160 -4.25 4.64 1.25
C ALA A 160 -5.43 4.63 0.26
N ALA A 161 -6.52 3.94 0.59
CA ALA A 161 -7.74 3.94 -0.22
C ALA A 161 -8.34 5.34 -0.33
N PHE A 162 -8.32 6.10 0.75
CA PHE A 162 -8.80 7.47 0.78
C PHE A 162 -7.95 8.38 -0.13
N ALA A 163 -6.63 8.32 -0.01
CA ALA A 163 -5.69 9.09 -0.82
C ALA A 163 -5.83 8.77 -2.32
N LEU A 164 -5.89 7.48 -2.67
CA LEU A 164 -6.18 7.02 -4.03
C LEU A 164 -7.51 7.58 -4.53
N GLY A 165 -8.55 7.50 -3.71
CA GLY A 165 -9.87 8.00 -4.06
C GLY A 165 -9.91 9.52 -4.27
N VAL A 166 -9.22 10.31 -3.44
CA VAL A 166 -9.06 11.76 -3.66
C VAL A 166 -8.30 12.03 -4.95
N GLY A 167 -7.23 11.27 -5.23
CA GLY A 167 -6.46 11.37 -6.47
C GLY A 167 -7.32 11.11 -7.72
N LEU A 168 -8.15 10.07 -7.69
CA LEU A 168 -9.09 9.75 -8.77
C LEU A 168 -10.15 10.85 -8.99
N ILE A 169 -10.70 11.42 -7.91
CA ILE A 169 -11.69 12.50 -7.98
C ILE A 169 -11.06 13.77 -8.55
N ARG A 170 -9.87 14.15 -8.09
CA ARG A 170 -9.14 15.33 -8.57
C ARG A 170 -8.65 15.17 -10.01
N GLY A 171 -8.31 13.95 -10.42
CA GLY A 171 -7.96 13.61 -11.81
C GLY A 171 -9.17 13.47 -12.75
N GLY A 172 -10.37 13.85 -12.31
CA GLY A 172 -11.57 13.86 -13.17
C GLY A 172 -12.08 12.47 -13.58
N VAL A 173 -11.71 11.40 -12.86
CA VAL A 173 -12.12 10.04 -13.21
C VAL A 173 -13.62 9.86 -12.99
N VAL A 174 -14.33 9.40 -14.03
CA VAL A 174 -15.78 9.15 -13.98
C VAL A 174 -16.15 8.10 -12.91
N SER A 175 -17.32 8.26 -12.27
CA SER A 175 -17.74 7.46 -11.11
C SER A 175 -17.68 5.94 -11.32
N GLY A 176 -18.02 5.42 -12.51
CA GLY A 176 -17.95 3.98 -12.77
C GLY A 176 -16.50 3.45 -12.84
N ARG A 177 -15.54 4.26 -13.30
CA ARG A 177 -14.13 3.88 -13.34
C ARG A 177 -13.47 4.03 -11.97
N PHE A 178 -13.87 5.04 -11.19
CA PHE A 178 -13.48 5.19 -9.79
C PHE A 178 -13.71 3.90 -8.99
N TRP A 179 -14.93 3.35 -9.05
CA TRP A 179 -15.27 2.14 -8.30
C TRP A 179 -14.50 0.91 -8.76
N ARG A 180 -14.30 0.75 -10.08
CA ARG A 180 -13.50 -0.36 -10.63
C ARG A 180 -12.06 -0.31 -10.10
N ILE A 181 -11.42 0.85 -10.15
CA ILE A 181 -10.04 1.02 -9.66
C ILE A 181 -9.96 0.79 -8.15
N LEU A 182 -10.92 1.34 -7.38
CA LEU A 182 -10.94 1.18 -5.93
C LEU A 182 -11.12 -0.29 -5.51
N ILE A 183 -12.04 -1.02 -6.15
CA ILE A 183 -12.27 -2.44 -5.86
C ILE A 183 -11.03 -3.27 -6.22
N LEU A 184 -10.43 -3.02 -7.40
CA LEU A 184 -9.18 -3.68 -7.78
C LEU A 184 -8.10 -3.48 -6.72
N PHE A 185 -7.86 -2.23 -6.30
CA PHE A 185 -6.91 -1.91 -5.23
C PHE A 185 -7.25 -2.59 -3.88
N ALA A 186 -8.53 -2.62 -3.51
CA ALA A 186 -8.99 -3.25 -2.27
C ALA A 186 -8.77 -4.78 -2.29
N CYS A 187 -8.96 -5.43 -3.44
CA CYS A 187 -8.77 -6.87 -3.63
C CYS A 187 -7.30 -7.31 -3.59
N MET A 188 -6.34 -6.41 -3.85
CA MET A 188 -4.92 -6.77 -3.89
C MET A 188 -4.38 -7.34 -2.57
N THR A 189 -4.84 -6.83 -1.43
CA THR A 189 -4.39 -7.34 -0.12
C THR A 189 -5.00 -8.70 0.22
N PRO A 190 -6.32 -8.93 0.09
CA PRO A 190 -6.90 -10.27 0.11
C PRO A 190 -6.18 -11.27 -0.79
N LEU A 191 -5.90 -10.88 -2.03
CA LEU A 191 -5.18 -11.73 -2.98
C LEU A 191 -3.78 -12.08 -2.46
N GLY A 192 -3.03 -11.09 -1.94
CA GLY A 192 -1.74 -11.34 -1.31
C GLY A 192 -1.83 -12.30 -0.12
N ILE A 193 -2.82 -12.15 0.76
CA ILE A 193 -3.01 -13.03 1.94
C ILE A 193 -3.26 -14.46 1.49
N ILE A 194 -4.12 -14.67 0.49
CA ILE A 194 -4.42 -15.99 -0.06
C ILE A 194 -3.17 -16.60 -0.68
N LEU A 195 -2.44 -15.84 -1.50
CA LEU A 195 -1.19 -16.29 -2.13
C LEU A 195 -0.15 -16.69 -1.07
N GLY A 196 0.04 -15.88 -0.04
CA GLY A 196 0.96 -16.18 1.06
C GLY A 196 0.54 -17.42 1.84
N ALA A 197 -0.76 -17.57 2.13
CA ALA A 197 -1.27 -18.73 2.85
C ALA A 197 -1.10 -20.03 2.06
N VAL A 198 -1.42 -20.02 0.76
CA VAL A 198 -1.22 -21.17 -0.15
C VAL A 198 0.26 -21.51 -0.25
N PHE A 199 1.13 -20.50 -0.34
CA PHE A 199 2.57 -20.71 -0.39
C PHE A 199 3.10 -21.41 0.88
N THR A 200 2.64 -21.00 2.06
CA THR A 200 2.98 -21.66 3.32
C THR A 200 2.46 -23.10 3.35
N GLU A 201 1.22 -23.34 2.93
CA GLU A 201 0.64 -24.70 2.89
C GLU A 201 1.38 -25.63 1.90
N MET A 202 1.99 -25.11 0.83
CA MET A 202 2.79 -25.92 -0.09
C MET A 202 4.16 -26.33 0.47
N LEU A 203 4.67 -25.60 1.48
CA LEU A 203 5.99 -25.82 2.08
C LEU A 203 5.96 -26.65 3.37
N THR A 204 4.77 -26.91 3.92
CA THR A 204 4.55 -27.70 5.16
C THR A 204 3.89 -29.03 4.85
#